data_AF-A0A520B459-F1
#
_entry.id   AF-A0A520B459-F1
#
_cell.length_a   1.000
_cell.length_b   1.000
_cell.length_c   1.000
_cell.angle_alpha   90.00
_cell.angle_beta   90.00
_cell.angle_gamma   90.00
#
_symmetry.space_group_name_H-M   'P 1'
#
loop_
_entity.id
_entity.type
_entity.pdbx_description
1 polymer ?
#
loop_
_entity_poly.entity_id
_entity_poly.type
_entity_poly.pdbx_seq_one_letter_code
_entity_poly.pdbx_strand_id
1 'polypeptide(L)'
;MAKNLLIVESPAKAKTIEGYLGKDFLVKSSYGHIRDLVKGDMGIDISNDFSQTYEVPADKKAVVAELKKLAKQAEMVWLASDEDREGEAISWHLYETLGLKESNTKRIVFHEITKPAILKAIDNPRTIDYNLVNAQQARRVLDRLVGFELSPVLWKKVKPSLSAGRVQSVAVRLIVDREREVNKFNSTAAFKITAQFTTGNGKEIVKAELPQRFEQAADAEKFLQDCINAGFAVSNLEVKPAKRNPAAPFTTSTLQQEASRKLGFSVARTMQIAQRLYESGKITYMRTDSVNLSQTAIDAASAEIRSAYGDKYHQPRVYKTKSAGAQEAHEAIRPTYFNQHSVDGDNSEKRLYDLIWKRAIASQMSEAIFEKTNVNISISTRKEELLAEGEVLKFDGFLKVYLESTDDEDEENEDNNLLPPLTKGQA
;
A
#
# COMPACT_ATOMS: atom_id res chain seq x y z
N MET A 1 -23.16 -11.02 -35.55
CA MET A 1 -22.27 -11.64 -34.56
C MET A 1 -21.08 -10.72 -34.38
N ALA A 2 -20.58 -10.55 -33.16
CA ALA A 2 -19.39 -9.73 -32.93
C ALA A 2 -18.20 -10.32 -33.69
N LYS A 3 -17.42 -9.46 -34.35
CA LYS A 3 -16.24 -9.88 -35.12
C LYS A 3 -15.06 -10.22 -34.21
N ASN A 4 -15.00 -9.62 -33.03
CA ASN A 4 -13.90 -9.75 -32.10
C ASN A 4 -14.36 -10.49 -30.84
N LEU A 5 -13.55 -11.44 -30.36
CA LEU A 5 -13.69 -12.02 -29.03
C LEU A 5 -12.60 -11.43 -28.13
N LEU A 6 -12.98 -10.80 -27.02
CA LEU A 6 -12.05 -10.32 -26.01
C LEU A 6 -12.18 -11.14 -24.72
N ILE A 7 -11.06 -11.64 -24.21
CA ILE A 7 -11.03 -12.52 -23.04
C ILE A 7 -10.29 -11.83 -21.89
N VAL A 8 -10.94 -11.77 -20.73
CA VAL A 8 -10.43 -11.24 -19.45
C VAL A 8 -10.54 -12.29 -18.34
N GLU A 9 -9.98 -12.04 -17.16
CA GLU A 9 -9.98 -13.02 -16.08
C GLU A 9 -11.27 -13.07 -15.26
N SER A 10 -12.03 -11.97 -15.18
CA SER A 10 -13.18 -11.87 -14.29
C SER A 10 -14.45 -11.36 -14.98
N PRO A 11 -15.64 -11.80 -14.52
CA PRO A 11 -16.91 -11.34 -15.08
C PRO A 11 -17.17 -9.84 -14.88
N ALA A 12 -16.69 -9.27 -13.76
CA ALA A 12 -16.85 -7.85 -13.48
C ALA A 12 -16.06 -7.01 -14.49
N LYS A 13 -14.80 -7.36 -14.74
CA LYS A 13 -13.96 -6.73 -15.76
C LYS A 13 -14.58 -6.87 -17.15
N ALA A 14 -15.13 -8.04 -17.47
CA ALA A 14 -15.80 -8.29 -18.76
C ALA A 14 -16.97 -7.32 -18.98
N LYS A 15 -17.85 -7.17 -17.97
CA LYS A 15 -19.00 -6.27 -18.02
C LYS A 15 -18.58 -4.81 -18.17
N THR A 16 -17.56 -4.37 -17.45
CA THR A 16 -17.06 -2.99 -17.52
C THR A 16 -16.48 -2.68 -18.90
N ILE A 17 -15.63 -3.56 -19.44
CA ILE A 17 -14.99 -3.37 -20.76
C ILE A 17 -16.00 -3.47 -21.91
N GLU A 18 -16.97 -4.38 -21.82
CA GLU A 18 -18.07 -4.49 -22.80
C GLU A 18 -18.91 -3.21 -22.87
N GLY A 19 -19.02 -2.45 -21.77
CA GLY A 19 -19.65 -1.12 -21.80
C GLY A 19 -18.87 -0.07 -22.59
N TYR A 20 -17.56 -0.27 -22.79
CA TYR A 20 -16.69 0.65 -23.53
C TYR A 20 -16.49 0.23 -24.98
N LEU A 21 -16.41 -1.08 -25.22
CA LEU A 21 -16.23 -1.68 -26.53
C LEU A 21 -17.60 -2.02 -27.11
N GLY A 22 -18.03 -1.29 -28.14
CA GLY A 22 -19.36 -1.43 -28.73
C GLY A 22 -19.63 -2.82 -29.35
N LYS A 23 -20.69 -2.91 -30.16
CA LYS A 23 -21.26 -4.17 -30.69
C LYS A 23 -20.29 -5.07 -31.50
N ASP A 24 -19.11 -4.56 -31.87
CA ASP A 24 -18.09 -5.31 -32.61
C ASP A 24 -17.27 -6.26 -31.74
N PHE A 25 -17.35 -6.13 -30.41
CA PHE A 25 -16.68 -6.98 -29.44
C PHE A 25 -17.68 -7.82 -28.65
N LEU A 26 -17.35 -9.11 -28.50
CA LEU A 26 -17.93 -9.98 -27.49
C LEU A 26 -16.90 -10.16 -26.39
N VAL A 27 -17.24 -9.79 -25.15
CA VAL A 27 -16.31 -9.88 -24.02
C VAL A 27 -16.66 -11.08 -23.13
N LYS A 28 -15.67 -11.93 -22.81
CA LYS A 28 -15.84 -13.13 -22.01
C LYS A 28 -14.79 -13.26 -20.91
N SER A 29 -15.16 -13.96 -19.84
CA SER A 29 -14.29 -14.21 -18.69
C SER A 29 -13.74 -15.63 -18.71
N SER A 30 -12.44 -15.80 -18.44
CA SER A 30 -11.78 -17.09 -18.21
C SER A 30 -11.95 -17.60 -16.79
N TYR A 31 -12.41 -16.75 -15.86
CA TYR A 31 -12.46 -17.03 -14.42
C TYR A 31 -11.06 -17.33 -13.84
N GLY A 32 -10.07 -16.53 -14.23
CA GLY A 32 -8.66 -16.70 -13.86
C GLY A 32 -7.93 -17.74 -14.70
N HIS A 33 -7.03 -18.48 -14.06
CA HIS A 33 -6.27 -19.58 -14.68
C HIS A 33 -7.20 -20.69 -15.20
N ILE A 34 -6.96 -21.15 -16.42
CA ILE A 34 -7.72 -22.23 -17.07
C ILE A 34 -6.99 -23.58 -17.10
N ARG A 35 -5.69 -23.57 -16.76
CA ARG A 35 -4.84 -24.75 -16.62
C ARG A 35 -3.98 -24.62 -15.37
N ASP A 36 -3.59 -25.75 -14.80
CA ASP A 36 -2.58 -25.84 -13.75
C ASP A 36 -1.73 -27.10 -13.97
N LEU A 37 -0.61 -27.20 -13.26
CA LEU A 37 0.22 -28.40 -13.24
C LEU A 37 -0.61 -29.60 -12.76
N VAL A 38 -0.41 -30.75 -13.40
CA VAL A 38 -1.10 -32.01 -13.04
C VAL A 38 -1.01 -32.31 -11.54
N LYS A 39 -2.10 -32.83 -10.99
CA LYS A 39 -2.20 -33.27 -9.59
C LYS A 39 -1.65 -34.69 -9.42
N GLY A 40 -1.05 -34.98 -8.27
CA GLY A 40 -0.58 -36.32 -7.88
C GLY A 40 0.93 -36.50 -8.08
N ASP A 41 1.41 -36.33 -9.32
CA ASP A 41 2.84 -36.33 -9.63
C ASP A 41 3.43 -34.92 -9.55
N MET A 42 4.77 -34.81 -9.56
CA MET A 42 5.46 -33.52 -9.50
C MET A 42 5.02 -32.57 -10.63
N GLY A 43 4.61 -33.13 -11.78
CA GLY A 43 4.14 -32.38 -12.96
C GLY A 43 5.25 -31.59 -13.65
N ILE A 44 6.50 -31.86 -13.29
CA ILE A 44 7.73 -31.21 -13.75
C ILE A 44 8.73 -32.32 -14.02
N ASP A 45 9.25 -32.37 -15.24
CA ASP A 45 10.33 -33.29 -15.62
C ASP A 45 11.69 -32.58 -15.48
N ILE A 46 12.39 -32.85 -14.38
CA ILE A 46 13.70 -32.26 -14.07
C ILE A 46 14.76 -32.70 -15.09
N SER A 47 14.62 -33.90 -15.67
CA SER A 47 15.60 -34.44 -16.62
C SER A 47 15.50 -33.83 -18.02
N ASN A 48 14.35 -33.22 -18.34
CA ASN A 48 14.05 -32.62 -19.63
C ASN A 48 13.75 -31.12 -19.46
N ASP A 49 14.77 -30.36 -19.07
CA ASP A 49 14.76 -28.90 -18.94
C ASP A 49 13.58 -28.33 -18.13
N PHE A 50 13.18 -29.04 -17.07
CA PHE A 50 12.05 -28.68 -16.19
C PHE A 50 10.71 -28.58 -16.92
N SER A 51 10.55 -29.30 -18.04
CA SER A 51 9.31 -29.29 -18.82
C SER A 51 8.09 -29.59 -17.95
N GLN A 52 7.03 -28.81 -18.14
CA GLN A 52 5.85 -28.85 -17.27
C GLN A 52 4.66 -29.52 -17.96
N THR A 53 3.97 -30.37 -17.21
CA THR A 53 2.74 -31.01 -17.67
C THR A 53 1.53 -30.30 -17.06
N TYR A 54 0.79 -29.57 -17.90
CA TYR A 54 -0.41 -28.85 -17.51
C TYR A 54 -1.68 -29.61 -17.87
N GLU A 55 -2.71 -29.54 -17.02
CA GLU A 55 -4.05 -30.06 -17.30
C GLU A 55 -5.12 -28.96 -17.14
N VAL A 56 -6.28 -29.15 -17.78
CA VAL A 56 -7.45 -28.29 -17.55
C VAL A 56 -8.23 -28.87 -16.36
N PRO A 57 -8.32 -28.16 -15.22
CA PRO A 57 -9.09 -28.59 -14.07
C PRO A 57 -10.55 -28.89 -14.44
N ALA A 58 -11.18 -29.84 -13.72
CA ALA A 58 -12.53 -30.30 -14.03
C ALA A 58 -13.57 -29.17 -14.05
N ASP A 59 -13.44 -28.21 -13.14
CA ASP A 59 -14.30 -27.02 -13.02
C ASP A 59 -14.10 -26.00 -14.17
N LYS A 60 -13.00 -26.10 -14.92
CA LYS A 60 -12.69 -25.19 -16.05
C LYS A 60 -13.03 -25.75 -17.42
N LYS A 61 -13.33 -27.05 -17.53
CA LYS A 61 -13.61 -27.72 -18.82
C LYS A 61 -14.76 -27.06 -19.60
N ALA A 62 -15.84 -26.69 -18.92
CA ALA A 62 -16.99 -26.04 -19.56
C ALA A 62 -16.62 -24.65 -20.13
N VAL A 63 -15.88 -23.85 -19.35
CA VAL A 63 -15.40 -22.52 -19.77
C VAL A 63 -14.48 -22.64 -20.99
N VAL A 64 -13.52 -23.57 -20.96
CA VAL A 64 -12.60 -23.80 -22.09
C VAL A 64 -13.36 -24.23 -23.34
N ALA A 65 -14.37 -25.10 -23.22
CA ALA A 65 -15.19 -25.53 -24.34
C ALA A 65 -15.98 -24.36 -24.97
N GLU A 66 -16.57 -23.49 -24.14
CA GLU A 66 -17.25 -22.27 -24.60
C GLU A 66 -16.28 -21.32 -25.31
N LEU A 67 -15.15 -20.99 -24.67
CA LEU A 67 -14.15 -20.07 -25.24
C LEU A 67 -13.58 -20.61 -26.56
N LYS A 68 -13.35 -21.92 -26.67
CA LYS A 68 -12.86 -22.55 -27.90
C LYS A 68 -13.88 -22.47 -29.04
N LYS A 69 -15.18 -22.60 -28.72
CA LYS A 69 -16.26 -22.41 -29.70
C LYS A 69 -16.31 -20.95 -30.18
N LEU A 70 -16.25 -19.99 -29.26
CA LEU A 70 -16.30 -18.56 -29.58
C LEU A 70 -15.06 -18.11 -30.35
N ALA A 71 -13.87 -18.58 -29.97
CA ALA A 71 -12.62 -18.24 -30.64
C ALA A 71 -12.59 -18.70 -32.10
N LYS A 72 -13.24 -19.83 -32.43
CA LYS A 72 -13.38 -20.29 -33.82
C LYS A 72 -14.34 -19.44 -34.67
N GLN A 73 -15.26 -18.72 -34.03
CA GLN A 73 -16.26 -17.89 -34.70
C GLN A 73 -15.80 -16.43 -34.86
N ALA A 74 -14.84 -15.99 -34.06
CA ALA A 74 -14.29 -14.64 -34.12
C ALA A 74 -13.26 -14.50 -35.25
N GLU A 75 -13.22 -13.32 -35.88
CA GLU A 75 -12.17 -12.93 -36.82
C GLU A 75 -10.84 -12.71 -36.07
N MET A 76 -10.91 -12.05 -34.91
CA MET A 76 -9.76 -11.75 -34.04
C MET A 76 -10.06 -12.12 -32.58
N VAL A 77 -9.07 -12.67 -31.88
CA VAL A 77 -9.11 -12.92 -30.44
C VAL A 77 -8.18 -11.94 -29.71
N TRP A 78 -8.70 -11.26 -28.70
CA TRP A 78 -8.00 -10.28 -27.90
C TRP A 78 -7.82 -10.80 -26.48
N LEU A 79 -6.57 -10.96 -26.06
CA LEU A 79 -6.19 -11.36 -24.71
C LEU A 79 -5.95 -10.10 -23.87
N ALA A 80 -6.78 -9.89 -22.85
CA ALA A 80 -6.87 -8.65 -22.08
C ALA A 80 -6.71 -8.91 -20.57
N SER A 81 -5.82 -9.85 -20.21
CA SER A 81 -5.45 -10.08 -18.82
C SER A 81 -4.61 -8.93 -18.24
N ASP A 82 -4.45 -8.91 -16.92
CA ASP A 82 -3.69 -7.90 -16.19
C ASP A 82 -2.23 -7.83 -16.66
N GLU A 83 -1.62 -6.67 -16.46
CA GLU A 83 -0.24 -6.36 -16.88
C GLU A 83 0.79 -6.81 -15.84
N ASP A 84 0.62 -7.99 -15.28
CA ASP A 84 1.63 -8.64 -14.46
C ASP A 84 2.01 -9.99 -15.06
N ARG A 85 3.05 -10.61 -14.50
CA ARG A 85 3.49 -11.95 -14.95
C ARG A 85 2.40 -13.02 -14.81
N GLU A 86 1.47 -12.87 -13.87
CA GLU A 86 0.35 -13.81 -13.68
C GLU A 86 -0.67 -13.64 -14.82
N GLY A 87 -1.05 -12.41 -15.13
CA GLY A 87 -1.89 -12.08 -16.28
C GLY A 87 -1.25 -12.53 -17.59
N GLU A 88 0.06 -12.35 -17.77
CA GLU A 88 0.75 -12.83 -18.97
C GLU A 88 0.72 -14.36 -19.09
N ALA A 89 0.92 -15.08 -17.99
CA ALA A 89 0.80 -16.54 -17.96
C ALA A 89 -0.64 -17.02 -18.24
N ILE A 90 -1.67 -16.31 -17.78
CA ILE A 90 -3.08 -16.59 -18.11
C ILE A 90 -3.31 -16.42 -19.62
N SER A 91 -2.81 -15.33 -20.20
CA SER A 91 -2.89 -15.08 -21.64
C SER A 91 -2.20 -16.19 -22.44
N TRP A 92 -1.00 -16.62 -22.02
CA TRP A 92 -0.31 -17.74 -22.63
C TRP A 92 -1.08 -19.06 -22.51
N HIS A 93 -1.61 -19.38 -21.33
CA HIS A 93 -2.45 -20.57 -21.14
C HIS A 93 -3.69 -20.54 -22.04
N LEU A 94 -4.35 -19.39 -22.19
CA LEU A 94 -5.47 -19.22 -23.13
C LEU A 94 -5.03 -19.46 -24.57
N TYR A 95 -3.91 -18.87 -24.98
CA TYR A 95 -3.35 -19.03 -26.32
C TYR A 95 -3.12 -20.51 -26.67
N GLU A 96 -2.39 -21.23 -25.81
CA GLU A 96 -2.09 -22.66 -26.00
C GLU A 96 -3.35 -23.54 -25.96
N THR A 97 -4.22 -23.33 -24.97
CA THR A 97 -5.36 -24.24 -24.73
C THR A 97 -6.46 -24.11 -25.78
N LEU A 98 -6.69 -22.88 -26.25
CA LEU A 98 -7.68 -22.60 -27.28
C LEU A 98 -7.15 -22.92 -28.69
N GLY A 99 -5.84 -23.11 -28.85
CA GLY A 99 -5.18 -23.37 -30.13
C GLY A 99 -5.18 -22.13 -31.02
N LEU A 100 -4.93 -20.97 -30.41
CA LEU A 100 -4.92 -19.69 -31.12
C LEU A 100 -3.66 -19.57 -32.00
N LYS A 101 -3.70 -18.66 -32.96
CA LYS A 101 -2.57 -18.37 -33.86
C LYS A 101 -2.20 -16.90 -33.76
N GLU A 102 -0.92 -16.59 -33.94
CA GLU A 102 -0.42 -15.22 -33.89
C GLU A 102 -1.12 -14.31 -34.91
N SER A 103 -1.43 -14.84 -36.09
CA SER A 103 -2.10 -14.10 -37.18
C SER A 103 -3.48 -13.55 -36.80
N ASN A 104 -4.17 -14.16 -35.83
CA ASN A 104 -5.51 -13.77 -35.40
C ASN A 104 -5.63 -13.53 -33.89
N THR A 105 -4.51 -13.27 -33.22
CA THR A 105 -4.49 -13.01 -31.78
C THR A 105 -3.76 -11.71 -31.46
N LYS A 106 -4.32 -10.91 -30.55
CA LYS A 106 -3.74 -9.67 -30.05
C LYS A 106 -3.70 -9.69 -28.52
N ARG A 107 -2.64 -9.17 -27.92
CA ARG A 107 -2.50 -8.97 -26.47
C ARG A 107 -2.60 -7.47 -26.18
N ILE A 108 -3.50 -7.06 -25.29
CA ILE A 108 -3.64 -5.66 -24.88
C ILE A 108 -3.43 -5.53 -23.38
N VAL A 109 -2.75 -4.48 -22.94
CA VAL A 109 -2.44 -4.21 -21.52
C VAL A 109 -2.95 -2.83 -21.13
N PHE A 110 -3.31 -2.67 -19.85
CA PHE A 110 -3.82 -1.41 -19.30
C PHE A 110 -3.66 -1.40 -17.78
N HIS A 111 -3.42 -0.22 -17.22
CA HIS A 111 -3.28 -0.01 -15.76
C HIS A 111 -4.56 0.53 -15.09
N GLU A 112 -5.57 0.91 -15.87
CA GLU A 112 -6.88 1.36 -15.39
C GLU A 112 -7.97 0.98 -16.41
N ILE A 113 -9.18 0.74 -15.92
CA ILE A 113 -10.31 0.32 -16.76
C ILE A 113 -11.18 1.54 -17.07
N THR A 114 -10.66 2.42 -17.94
CA THR A 114 -11.35 3.58 -18.49
C THR A 114 -11.60 3.43 -19.98
N LYS A 115 -12.63 4.10 -20.50
CA LYS A 115 -12.89 4.12 -21.94
C LYS A 115 -11.66 4.59 -22.74
N PRO A 116 -10.97 5.70 -22.40
CA PRO A 116 -9.76 6.11 -23.11
C PRO A 116 -8.62 5.09 -23.03
N ALA A 117 -8.35 4.50 -21.86
CA ALA A 117 -7.27 3.53 -21.70
C ALA A 117 -7.52 2.26 -22.50
N ILE A 118 -8.74 1.73 -22.47
CA ILE A 118 -9.13 0.53 -23.19
C ILE A 118 -9.07 0.75 -24.71
N LEU A 119 -9.58 1.88 -25.22
CA LEU A 119 -9.49 2.20 -26.65
C LEU A 119 -8.03 2.34 -27.10
N LYS A 120 -7.19 3.04 -26.33
CA LYS A 120 -5.75 3.17 -26.62
C LYS A 120 -5.05 1.80 -26.64
N ALA A 121 -5.43 0.89 -25.74
CA ALA A 121 -4.87 -0.46 -25.69
C ALA A 121 -5.27 -1.30 -26.90
N ILE A 122 -6.50 -1.15 -27.41
CA ILE A 122 -6.96 -1.78 -28.66
C ILE A 122 -6.20 -1.25 -29.87
N ASP A 123 -5.91 0.05 -29.90
CA ASP A 123 -5.17 0.68 -31.01
C ASP A 123 -3.68 0.30 -31.03
N ASN A 124 -3.13 -0.15 -29.90
CA ASN A 124 -1.72 -0.48 -29.73
C ASN A 124 -1.53 -1.88 -29.13
N PRO A 125 -1.98 -2.95 -29.81
CA PRO A 125 -1.81 -4.30 -29.30
C PRO A 125 -0.36 -4.75 -29.43
N ARG A 126 0.05 -5.63 -28.51
CA ARG A 126 1.32 -6.35 -28.54
C ARG A 126 1.10 -7.85 -28.73
N THR A 127 2.20 -8.60 -28.75
CA THR A 127 2.22 -10.06 -28.65
C THR A 127 2.45 -10.49 -27.20
N ILE A 128 2.34 -11.80 -26.93
CA ILE A 128 2.64 -12.36 -25.60
C ILE A 128 4.14 -12.18 -25.30
N ASP A 129 4.44 -11.65 -24.13
CA ASP A 129 5.80 -11.53 -23.62
C ASP A 129 6.24 -12.83 -22.93
N TYR A 130 6.97 -13.65 -23.68
CA TYR A 130 7.47 -14.93 -23.19
C TYR A 130 8.48 -14.79 -22.04
N ASN A 131 9.13 -13.64 -21.85
CA ASN A 131 10.01 -13.47 -20.69
C ASN A 131 9.20 -13.38 -19.39
N LEU A 132 8.06 -12.69 -19.43
CA LEU A 132 7.13 -12.64 -18.29
C LEU A 132 6.49 -14.00 -18.02
N VAL A 133 6.09 -14.72 -19.08
CA VAL A 133 5.58 -16.10 -18.96
C VAL A 133 6.64 -17.00 -18.31
N ASN A 134 7.87 -17.00 -18.83
CA ASN A 134 8.95 -17.82 -18.31
C ASN A 134 9.30 -17.46 -16.86
N ALA A 135 9.24 -16.17 -16.47
CA ALA A 135 9.44 -15.74 -15.10
C ALA A 135 8.33 -16.26 -14.16
N GLN A 136 7.08 -16.28 -14.62
CA GLN A 136 5.96 -16.86 -13.87
C GLN A 136 6.11 -18.39 -13.73
N GLN A 137 6.44 -19.08 -14.82
CA GLN A 137 6.65 -20.53 -14.84
C GLN A 137 7.84 -20.95 -13.97
N ALA A 138 8.96 -20.24 -14.04
CA ALA A 138 10.13 -20.50 -13.20
C ALA A 138 9.77 -20.39 -11.71
N ARG A 139 8.98 -19.39 -11.32
CA ARG A 139 8.44 -19.29 -9.95
C ARG A 139 7.55 -20.48 -9.62
N ARG A 140 6.63 -20.86 -10.51
CA ARG A 140 5.70 -21.99 -10.32
C ARG A 140 6.45 -23.31 -10.14
N VAL A 141 7.49 -23.55 -10.93
CA VAL A 141 8.40 -24.71 -10.87
C VAL A 141 9.16 -24.72 -9.55
N LEU A 142 9.80 -23.60 -9.19
CA LEU A 142 10.54 -23.47 -7.94
C LEU A 142 9.66 -23.77 -6.71
N ASP A 143 8.48 -23.16 -6.64
CA ASP A 143 7.59 -23.35 -5.50
C ASP A 143 7.05 -24.80 -5.44
N ARG A 144 6.84 -25.46 -6.60
CA ARG A 144 6.46 -26.89 -6.67
C ARG A 144 7.58 -27.80 -6.18
N LEU A 145 8.82 -27.58 -6.62
CA LEU A 145 9.99 -28.37 -6.20
C LEU A 145 10.20 -28.27 -4.68
N VAL A 146 10.21 -27.05 -4.12
CA VAL A 146 10.36 -26.85 -2.68
C VAL A 146 9.23 -27.54 -1.90
N GLY A 147 7.99 -27.39 -2.34
CA GLY A 147 6.84 -28.02 -1.70
C GLY A 147 6.92 -29.55 -1.70
N PHE A 148 7.26 -30.14 -2.85
CA PHE A 148 7.31 -31.59 -3.03
C PHE A 148 8.48 -32.24 -2.28
N GLU A 149 9.66 -31.63 -2.32
CA GLU A 149 10.87 -32.19 -1.69
C GLU A 149 10.90 -31.98 -0.17
N LEU A 150 10.48 -30.82 0.33
CA LEU A 150 10.63 -30.49 1.76
C LEU A 150 9.43 -30.91 2.63
N SER A 151 8.21 -30.97 2.09
CA SER A 151 7.03 -31.35 2.91
C SER A 151 7.17 -32.75 3.53
N PRO A 152 7.66 -33.79 2.83
CA PRO A 152 7.89 -35.12 3.43
C PRO A 152 8.89 -35.11 4.59
N VAL A 153 9.87 -34.21 4.58
CA VAL A 153 10.82 -34.03 5.69
C VAL A 153 10.09 -33.49 6.92
N LEU A 154 9.23 -32.48 6.75
CA LEU A 154 8.40 -31.93 7.82
C LEU A 154 7.45 -32.98 8.41
N TRP A 155 6.88 -33.85 7.57
CA TRP A 155 5.99 -34.93 8.04
C TRP A 155 6.71 -35.92 8.94
N LYS A 156 7.94 -36.29 8.55
CA LYS A 156 8.78 -37.25 9.30
C LYS A 156 9.37 -36.66 10.58
N LYS A 157 9.69 -35.35 10.59
CA LYS A 157 10.49 -34.72 11.66
C LYS A 157 9.68 -33.80 12.60
N VAL A 158 8.51 -33.33 12.18
CA VAL A 158 7.71 -32.36 12.94
C VAL A 158 6.30 -32.87 13.16
N LYS A 159 5.48 -32.90 12.09
CA LYS A 159 4.07 -33.34 12.16
C LYS A 159 3.55 -33.70 10.76
N PRO A 160 2.78 -34.78 10.61
CA PRO A 160 2.09 -35.08 9.35
C PRO A 160 1.22 -33.93 8.85
N SER A 161 1.07 -33.81 7.54
CA SER A 161 0.22 -32.82 6.86
C SER A 161 0.67 -31.36 6.96
N LEU A 162 1.92 -31.09 7.35
CA LEU A 162 2.52 -29.77 7.21
C LEU A 162 2.93 -29.48 5.75
N SER A 163 2.84 -28.24 5.31
CA SER A 163 3.31 -27.84 3.98
C SER A 163 4.60 -27.03 4.09
N ALA A 164 5.58 -27.36 3.27
CA ALA A 164 6.77 -26.54 3.09
C ALA A 164 6.49 -25.42 2.08
N GLY A 165 6.87 -24.19 2.45
CA GLY A 165 6.63 -23.02 1.62
C GLY A 165 7.81 -22.07 1.69
N ARG A 166 8.53 -21.93 0.56
CA ARG A 166 9.80 -21.19 0.50
C ARG A 166 9.73 -19.78 1.11
N VAL A 167 8.69 -19.02 0.78
CA VAL A 167 8.49 -17.65 1.28
C VAL A 167 7.76 -17.64 2.63
N GLN A 168 6.77 -18.53 2.81
CA GLN A 168 6.01 -18.63 4.07
C GLN A 168 6.91 -18.97 5.26
N SER A 169 7.86 -19.89 5.10
CA SER A 169 8.78 -20.27 6.17
C SER A 169 9.69 -19.12 6.61
N VAL A 170 10.09 -18.23 5.69
CA VAL A 170 10.88 -17.03 6.04
C VAL A 170 10.02 -16.02 6.80
N ALA A 171 8.76 -15.81 6.40
CA ALA A 171 7.83 -14.93 7.12
C ALA A 171 7.56 -15.45 8.54
N VAL A 172 7.32 -16.77 8.70
CA VAL A 172 7.18 -17.40 10.01
C VAL A 172 8.46 -17.22 10.84
N ARG A 173 9.63 -17.35 10.23
CA ARG A 173 10.91 -17.10 10.92
C ARG A 173 11.00 -15.67 11.48
N LEU A 174 10.59 -14.63 10.73
CA LEU A 174 10.62 -13.25 11.23
C LEU A 174 9.79 -13.08 12.51
N ILE A 175 8.60 -13.70 12.54
CA ILE A 175 7.72 -13.69 13.73
C ILE A 175 8.39 -14.43 14.89
N VAL A 176 8.95 -15.63 14.64
CA VAL A 176 9.63 -16.42 15.67
C VAL A 176 10.87 -15.72 16.21
N ASP A 177 11.65 -15.06 15.36
CA ASP A 177 12.85 -14.34 15.78
C ASP A 177 12.47 -13.12 16.65
N ARG A 178 11.41 -12.36 16.29
CA ARG A 178 10.85 -11.31 17.15
C ARG A 178 10.35 -11.85 18.49
N GLU A 179 9.64 -12.98 18.48
CA GLU A 179 9.15 -13.61 19.70
C GLU A 179 10.31 -14.04 20.61
N ARG A 180 11.42 -14.52 20.03
CA ARG A 180 12.64 -14.84 20.79
C ARG A 180 13.33 -13.59 21.35
N GLU A 181 13.28 -12.46 20.66
CA GLU A 181 13.76 -11.17 21.19
C GLU A 181 12.94 -10.77 22.41
N VAL A 182 11.60 -10.82 22.31
CA VAL A 182 10.68 -10.52 23.42
C VAL A 182 10.92 -11.44 24.62
N ASN A 183 11.05 -12.74 24.40
CA ASN A 183 11.30 -13.71 25.48
C ASN A 183 12.66 -13.52 26.18
N LYS A 184 13.64 -12.91 25.50
CA LYS A 184 14.97 -12.60 26.07
C LYS A 184 15.04 -11.19 26.65
N PHE A 185 14.01 -10.37 26.47
CA PHE A 185 14.02 -8.99 26.90
C PHE A 185 13.90 -8.90 28.42
N ASN A 186 14.95 -8.39 29.06
CA ASN A 186 14.96 -8.11 30.49
C ASN A 186 14.47 -6.68 30.73
N SER A 187 13.23 -6.56 31.22
CA SER A 187 12.64 -5.25 31.51
C SER A 187 13.41 -4.54 32.63
N THR A 188 13.67 -3.25 32.45
CA THR A 188 14.25 -2.38 33.48
C THR A 188 13.27 -1.25 33.77
N ALA A 189 13.23 -0.79 35.02
CA ALA A 189 12.40 0.33 35.43
C ALA A 189 13.24 1.61 35.50
N ALA A 190 12.64 2.73 35.15
CA ALA A 190 13.22 4.04 35.35
C ALA A 190 12.13 5.07 35.68
N PHE A 191 12.47 6.05 36.49
CA PHE A 191 11.62 7.14 36.93
C PHE A 191 11.81 8.36 36.03
N LYS A 192 10.68 8.96 35.65
CA LYS A 192 10.58 10.18 34.85
C LYS A 192 10.24 11.35 35.76
N ILE A 193 10.88 12.50 35.54
CA ILE A 193 10.46 13.75 36.17
C ILE A 193 9.68 14.58 35.15
N THR A 194 8.45 14.91 35.51
CA THR A 194 7.59 15.84 34.77
C THR A 194 7.23 17.00 35.68
N ALA A 195 7.38 18.22 35.19
CA ALA A 195 7.01 19.45 35.86
C ALA A 195 5.81 20.09 35.17
N GLN A 196 4.95 20.75 35.94
CA GLN A 196 3.82 21.52 35.45
C GLN A 196 3.94 22.94 35.99
N PHE A 197 4.09 23.91 35.10
CA PHE A 197 4.21 25.33 35.44
C PHE A 197 2.93 26.07 35.11
N THR A 198 2.62 27.11 35.88
CA THR A 198 1.53 28.05 35.57
C THR A 198 2.13 29.39 35.14
N THR A 199 1.58 30.01 34.10
CA THR A 199 2.12 31.25 33.53
C THR A 199 1.52 32.50 34.17
N GLY A 200 1.44 32.60 35.50
CA GLY A 200 0.96 33.80 36.24
C GLY A 200 -0.52 34.19 36.04
N ASN A 201 -1.13 33.84 34.91
CA ASN A 201 -2.53 34.08 34.53
C ASN A 201 -3.47 32.94 34.98
N GLY A 202 -2.92 31.93 35.66
CA GLY A 202 -3.65 30.90 36.42
C GLY A 202 -4.42 29.84 35.62
N LYS A 203 -4.51 29.94 34.29
CA LYS A 203 -5.26 28.97 33.46
C LYS A 203 -4.41 28.13 32.50
N GLU A 204 -3.22 28.58 32.16
CA GLU A 204 -2.37 27.91 31.17
C GLU A 204 -1.27 27.10 31.88
N ILE A 205 -1.12 25.83 31.50
CA ILE A 205 -0.15 24.90 32.06
C ILE A 205 0.94 24.62 31.02
N VAL A 206 2.20 24.81 31.41
CA VAL A 206 3.36 24.35 30.64
C VAL A 206 3.84 23.04 31.24
N LYS A 207 3.73 21.94 30.50
CA LYS A 207 4.34 20.66 30.87
C LYS A 207 5.80 20.66 30.39
N ALA A 208 6.72 20.32 31.26
CA ALA A 208 8.13 20.15 30.93
C ALA A 208 8.68 18.85 31.51
N GLU A 209 9.72 18.31 30.92
CA GLU A 209 10.30 17.02 31.33
C GLU A 209 11.80 17.14 31.53
N LEU A 210 12.32 16.40 32.50
CA LEU A 210 13.75 16.20 32.60
C LEU A 210 14.16 15.14 31.56
N PRO A 211 15.12 15.44 30.64
CA PRO A 211 15.55 14.46 29.65
C PRO A 211 16.17 13.20 30.25
N GLN A 212 16.84 13.35 31.39
CA GLN A 212 17.42 12.27 32.15
C GLN A 212 16.34 11.46 32.89
N ARG A 213 16.52 10.13 32.91
CA ARG A 213 15.73 9.20 33.73
C ARG A 213 16.56 8.70 34.91
N PHE A 214 15.89 8.36 36.01
CA PHE A 214 16.54 7.82 37.22
C PHE A 214 16.23 6.33 37.35
N GLU A 215 17.22 5.50 37.64
CA GLU A 215 16.98 4.06 37.84
C GLU A 215 16.30 3.79 39.20
N GLN A 216 16.63 4.58 40.22
CA GLN A 216 16.14 4.42 41.59
C GLN A 216 15.15 5.53 41.97
N ALA A 217 14.08 5.15 42.68
CA ALA A 217 13.08 6.10 43.18
C ALA A 217 13.71 7.18 44.08
N ALA A 218 14.67 6.79 44.92
CA ALA A 218 15.33 7.69 45.86
C ALA A 218 16.08 8.84 45.16
N ASP A 219 16.66 8.59 43.98
CA ASP A 219 17.36 9.63 43.20
C ASP A 219 16.35 10.62 42.57
N ALA A 220 15.22 10.10 42.07
CA ALA A 220 14.12 10.92 41.57
C ALA A 220 13.50 11.76 42.70
N GLU A 221 13.27 11.17 43.88
CA GLU A 221 12.78 11.87 45.06
C GLU A 221 13.77 12.96 45.52
N LYS A 222 15.06 12.67 45.53
CA LYS A 222 16.09 13.66 45.83
C LYS A 222 16.06 14.83 44.85
N PHE A 223 15.90 14.55 43.55
CA PHE A 223 15.72 15.60 42.55
C PHE A 223 14.49 16.47 42.86
N LEU A 224 13.36 15.86 43.22
CA LEU A 224 12.15 16.59 43.60
C LEU A 224 12.34 17.43 44.87
N GLN A 225 13.04 16.90 45.89
CA GLN A 225 13.34 17.64 47.12
C GLN A 225 14.21 18.87 46.85
N ASP A 226 15.24 18.74 46.01
CA ASP A 226 16.09 19.85 45.60
C ASP A 226 15.29 20.94 44.85
N CYS A 227 14.15 20.58 44.25
CA CYS A 227 13.28 21.49 43.51
C CYS A 227 12.23 22.23 44.37
N ILE A 228 11.96 21.82 45.62
CA ILE A 228 10.88 22.40 46.45
C ILE A 228 11.06 23.90 46.66
N ASN A 229 12.31 24.35 46.87
CA ASN A 229 12.65 25.76 47.09
C ASN A 229 13.37 26.37 45.89
N ALA A 230 13.33 25.71 44.72
CA ALA A 230 13.97 26.21 43.53
C ALA A 230 13.14 27.32 42.86
N GLY A 231 13.84 28.34 42.36
CA GLY A 231 13.30 29.21 41.34
C GLY A 231 13.43 28.54 39.98
N PHE A 232 12.40 28.69 39.16
CA PHE A 232 12.42 28.24 37.77
C PHE A 232 12.45 29.48 36.88
N ALA A 233 13.12 29.38 35.75
CA ALA A 233 13.10 30.45 34.76
C ALA A 233 13.35 29.91 33.36
N VAL A 234 12.70 30.49 32.36
CA VAL A 234 12.96 30.21 30.95
C VAL A 234 14.36 30.69 30.59
N SER A 235 15.33 29.77 30.54
CA SER A 235 16.74 30.08 30.22
C SER A 235 16.92 30.27 28.71
N ASN A 236 16.20 29.51 27.91
CA ASN A 236 16.19 29.61 26.46
C ASN A 236 14.78 29.41 25.89
N LEU A 237 14.47 30.17 24.85
CA LEU A 237 13.24 30.04 24.08
C LEU A 237 13.60 30.17 22.61
N GLU A 238 13.42 29.08 21.86
CA GLU A 238 13.76 29.01 20.45
C GLU A 238 12.52 28.65 19.63
N VAL A 239 12.20 29.50 18.66
CA VAL A 239 11.10 29.29 17.72
C VAL A 239 11.68 28.98 16.35
N LYS A 240 11.34 27.81 15.81
CA LYS A 240 11.85 27.32 14.52
C LYS A 240 10.69 26.97 13.58
N PRO A 241 10.77 27.33 12.29
CA PRO A 241 9.84 26.81 11.30
C PRO A 241 10.10 25.31 11.12
N ALA A 242 9.03 24.53 11.12
CA ALA A 242 9.04 23.10 10.82
C ALA A 242 8.06 22.81 9.67
N LYS A 243 8.36 21.79 8.89
CA LYS A 243 7.54 21.40 7.74
C LYS A 243 7.33 19.89 7.73
N ARG A 244 6.12 19.47 7.37
CA ARG A 244 5.82 18.07 7.08
C ARG A 244 5.44 17.94 5.61
N ASN A 245 6.07 16.97 4.95
CA ASN A 245 5.81 16.65 3.56
C ASN A 245 4.70 15.60 3.44
N PRO A 246 3.82 15.69 2.43
CA PRO A 246 2.88 14.62 2.17
C PRO A 246 3.62 13.37 1.73
N ALA A 247 3.13 12.24 2.21
CA ALA A 247 3.65 10.94 1.81
C ALA A 247 3.24 10.59 0.37
N ALA A 248 3.98 9.66 -0.23
CA ALA A 248 3.76 9.25 -1.61
C ALA A 248 2.40 8.58 -1.83
N PRO A 249 1.86 8.58 -3.07
CA PRO A 249 0.71 7.76 -3.44
C PRO A 249 0.90 6.28 -3.07
N PHE A 250 -0.19 5.54 -2.96
CA PHE A 250 -0.13 4.17 -2.49
C PHE A 250 0.58 3.23 -3.47
N THR A 251 1.51 2.44 -2.96
CA THR A 251 1.86 1.11 -3.48
C THR A 251 0.96 0.05 -2.85
N THR A 252 1.06 -1.20 -3.33
CA THR A 252 0.37 -2.36 -2.73
C THR A 252 0.67 -2.49 -1.24
N SER A 253 1.95 -2.37 -0.84
CA SER A 253 2.37 -2.58 0.55
C SER A 253 1.85 -1.48 1.46
N THR A 254 2.00 -0.22 1.05
CA THR A 254 1.54 0.93 1.85
C THR A 254 0.02 1.00 1.95
N LEU A 255 -0.72 0.57 0.92
CA LEU A 255 -2.18 0.46 0.99
C LEU A 255 -2.61 -0.59 2.03
N GLN A 256 -1.95 -1.75 2.04
CA GLN A 256 -2.24 -2.82 2.99
C GLN A 256 -1.95 -2.38 4.43
N GLN A 257 -0.84 -1.67 4.67
CA GLN A 257 -0.48 -1.14 5.98
C GLN A 257 -1.52 -0.12 6.47
N GLU A 258 -1.82 0.92 5.68
CA GLU A 258 -2.77 1.97 6.09
C GLU A 258 -4.21 1.45 6.19
N ALA A 259 -4.63 0.51 5.35
CA ALA A 259 -5.94 -0.13 5.49
C ALA A 259 -6.03 -1.00 6.76
N SER A 260 -4.93 -1.65 7.16
CA SER A 260 -4.86 -2.37 8.43
C SER A 260 -4.98 -1.40 9.61
N ARG A 261 -4.16 -0.35 9.63
CA ARG A 261 -4.13 0.65 10.72
C ARG A 261 -5.44 1.42 10.84
N LYS A 262 -5.91 2.05 9.75
CA LYS A 262 -7.05 2.98 9.79
C LYS A 262 -8.41 2.30 9.62
N LEU A 263 -8.47 1.17 8.93
CA LEU A 263 -9.75 0.52 8.60
C LEU A 263 -9.97 -0.82 9.32
N GLY A 264 -8.94 -1.36 9.98
CA GLY A 264 -8.97 -2.69 10.58
C GLY A 264 -9.08 -3.81 9.55
N PHE A 265 -8.67 -3.57 8.30
CA PHE A 265 -8.77 -4.57 7.23
C PHE A 265 -7.54 -5.46 7.20
N SER A 266 -7.75 -6.77 7.20
CA SER A 266 -6.68 -7.72 6.89
C SER A 266 -6.18 -7.50 5.46
N VAL A 267 -4.92 -7.87 5.21
CA VAL A 267 -4.29 -7.84 3.89
C VAL A 267 -5.17 -8.47 2.81
N ALA A 268 -5.74 -9.64 3.10
CA ALA A 268 -6.61 -10.37 2.17
C ALA A 268 -7.91 -9.60 1.86
N ARG A 269 -8.55 -9.01 2.88
CA ARG A 269 -9.76 -8.20 2.71
C ARG A 269 -9.46 -6.94 1.89
N THR A 270 -8.36 -6.24 2.19
CA THR A 270 -7.92 -5.05 1.45
C THR A 270 -7.74 -5.36 -0.03
N MET A 271 -7.03 -6.44 -0.37
CA MET A 271 -6.79 -6.81 -1.77
C MET A 271 -8.07 -7.27 -2.48
N GLN A 272 -8.99 -7.95 -1.80
CA GLN A 272 -10.28 -8.32 -2.38
C GLN A 272 -11.11 -7.09 -2.74
N ILE A 273 -11.18 -6.10 -1.84
CA ILE A 273 -11.93 -4.86 -2.09
C ILE A 273 -11.25 -4.05 -3.19
N ALA A 274 -9.93 -3.90 -3.15
CA ALA A 274 -9.17 -3.20 -4.19
C ALA A 274 -9.35 -3.84 -5.57
N GLN A 275 -9.39 -5.17 -5.67
CA GLN A 275 -9.71 -5.88 -6.91
C GLN A 275 -11.09 -5.45 -7.45
N ARG A 276 -12.13 -5.41 -6.60
CA ARG A 276 -13.49 -4.99 -7.03
C ARG A 276 -13.52 -3.53 -7.48
N LEU A 277 -12.82 -2.65 -6.77
CA LEU A 277 -12.69 -1.24 -7.15
C LEU A 277 -11.97 -1.08 -8.50
N TYR A 278 -10.90 -1.85 -8.74
CA TYR A 278 -10.18 -1.84 -10.02
C TYR A 278 -11.06 -2.38 -11.17
N GLU A 279 -11.68 -3.55 -11.00
CA GLU A 279 -12.52 -4.18 -12.03
C GLU A 279 -13.77 -3.38 -12.40
N SER A 280 -14.25 -2.54 -11.48
CA SER A 280 -15.34 -1.56 -11.71
C SER A 280 -14.84 -0.21 -12.22
N GLY A 281 -13.55 -0.07 -12.53
CA GLY A 281 -12.92 1.11 -13.14
C GLY A 281 -12.75 2.29 -12.18
N LYS A 282 -12.80 2.07 -10.86
CA LYS A 282 -12.74 3.15 -9.85
C LYS A 282 -11.31 3.53 -9.46
N ILE A 283 -10.39 2.58 -9.45
CA ILE A 283 -8.98 2.81 -9.14
C ILE A 283 -8.07 2.20 -10.22
N THR A 284 -6.81 2.62 -10.23
CA THR A 284 -5.73 1.98 -10.98
C THR A 284 -5.39 0.59 -10.43
N TYR A 285 -4.57 -0.16 -11.17
CA TYR A 285 -4.17 -1.51 -10.81
C TYR A 285 -3.50 -1.58 -9.44
N MET A 286 -4.08 -2.39 -8.55
CA MET A 286 -3.72 -2.46 -7.13
C MET A 286 -2.50 -3.32 -6.81
N ARG A 287 -1.86 -3.95 -7.80
CA ARG A 287 -0.61 -4.71 -7.63
C ARG A 287 0.54 -3.97 -8.31
N THR A 288 1.01 -2.97 -7.59
CA THR A 288 2.07 -2.05 -8.01
C THR A 288 3.02 -1.80 -6.85
N ASP A 289 4.31 -1.68 -7.17
CA ASP A 289 5.37 -1.16 -6.30
C ASP A 289 5.72 0.30 -6.67
N SER A 290 5.05 0.86 -7.67
CA SER A 290 5.27 2.22 -8.15
C SER A 290 4.54 3.26 -7.32
N VAL A 291 5.22 4.38 -7.08
CA VAL A 291 4.64 5.61 -6.51
C VAL A 291 4.39 6.68 -7.57
N ASN A 292 4.68 6.37 -8.84
CA ASN A 292 4.57 7.31 -9.93
C ASN A 292 3.10 7.65 -10.24
N LEU A 293 2.85 8.90 -10.62
CA LEU A 293 1.57 9.35 -11.18
C LEU A 293 1.81 9.81 -12.61
N SER A 294 0.90 9.46 -13.52
CA SER A 294 0.90 9.97 -14.88
C SER A 294 0.68 11.49 -14.89
N GLN A 295 1.15 12.17 -15.94
CA GLN A 295 0.92 13.60 -16.09
C GLN A 295 -0.58 13.94 -16.05
N THR A 296 -1.41 13.13 -16.72
CA THR A 296 -2.86 13.26 -16.68
C THR A 296 -3.43 13.21 -15.25
N ALA A 297 -2.92 12.29 -14.42
CA ALA A 297 -3.35 12.18 -13.02
C ALA A 297 -2.89 13.37 -12.18
N ILE A 298 -1.66 13.85 -12.39
CA ILE A 298 -1.13 15.05 -11.72
C ILE A 298 -1.97 16.28 -12.09
N ASP A 299 -2.30 16.46 -13.36
CA ASP A 299 -3.09 17.59 -13.85
C ASP A 299 -4.54 17.53 -13.31
N ALA A 300 -5.14 16.34 -13.28
CA ALA A 300 -6.47 16.13 -12.70
C ALA A 300 -6.50 16.40 -11.19
N ALA A 301 -5.50 15.91 -10.43
CA ALA A 301 -5.34 16.23 -9.02
C ALA A 301 -5.13 17.72 -8.80
N SER A 302 -4.34 18.38 -9.67
CA SER A 302 -4.08 19.81 -9.62
C SER A 302 -5.36 20.64 -9.77
N ALA A 303 -6.19 20.29 -10.76
CA ALA A 303 -7.48 20.93 -10.99
C ALA A 303 -8.42 20.75 -9.78
N GLU A 304 -8.49 19.54 -9.23
CA GLU A 304 -9.31 19.23 -8.06
C GLU A 304 -8.85 20.01 -6.82
N ILE A 305 -7.54 20.05 -6.56
CA ILE A 305 -7.00 20.78 -5.40
C ILE A 305 -7.32 22.27 -5.47
N ARG A 306 -7.09 22.88 -6.64
CA ARG A 306 -7.35 24.31 -6.84
C ARG A 306 -8.84 24.64 -6.71
N SER A 307 -9.70 23.77 -7.22
CA SER A 307 -11.15 23.92 -7.14
C SER A 307 -11.68 23.76 -5.71
N ALA A 308 -11.27 22.71 -5.00
CA ALA A 308 -11.83 22.34 -3.69
C ALA A 308 -11.16 23.04 -2.50
N TYR A 309 -9.85 23.33 -2.57
CA TYR A 309 -9.07 23.85 -1.44
C TYR A 309 -8.42 25.21 -1.73
N GLY A 310 -8.18 25.53 -3.00
CA GLY A 310 -7.58 26.79 -3.45
C GLY A 310 -6.09 26.69 -3.73
N ASP A 311 -5.56 27.67 -4.48
CA ASP A 311 -4.19 27.64 -5.03
C ASP A 311 -3.09 27.48 -3.97
N LYS A 312 -3.27 27.99 -2.76
CA LYS A 312 -2.28 27.85 -1.68
C LYS A 312 -2.04 26.40 -1.23
N TYR A 313 -3.01 25.51 -1.49
CA TYR A 313 -2.91 24.08 -1.20
C TYR A 313 -2.34 23.27 -2.35
N HIS A 314 -2.08 23.87 -3.52
CA HIS A 314 -1.56 23.16 -4.67
C HIS A 314 -0.03 23.22 -4.72
N GLN A 315 0.61 22.06 -4.69
CA GLN A 315 2.05 21.93 -4.91
C GLN A 315 2.32 20.57 -5.57
N PRO A 316 2.38 20.51 -6.91
CA PRO A 316 2.50 19.24 -7.63
C PRO A 316 3.86 18.61 -7.30
N ARG A 317 3.87 17.28 -7.12
CA ARG A 317 5.07 16.52 -6.78
C ARG A 317 5.18 15.29 -7.64
N VAL A 318 6.41 15.04 -8.09
CA VAL A 318 6.79 13.80 -8.78
C VAL A 318 7.49 12.89 -7.80
N TYR A 319 6.84 11.78 -7.46
CA TYR A 319 7.44 10.71 -6.66
C TYR A 319 8.09 9.69 -7.59
N LYS A 320 9.32 9.30 -7.27
CA LYS A 320 10.08 8.31 -8.05
C LYS A 320 10.28 7.04 -7.25
N THR A 321 10.02 5.90 -7.87
CA THR A 321 10.34 4.57 -7.33
C THR A 321 11.86 4.42 -7.30
N LYS A 322 12.41 3.85 -6.20
CA LYS A 322 13.87 3.71 -6.03
C LYS A 322 14.45 2.46 -6.71
N SER A 323 13.61 1.51 -7.12
CA SER A 323 14.02 0.23 -7.69
C SER A 323 13.69 0.14 -9.17
N ALA A 324 14.73 0.16 -10.00
CA ALA A 324 14.68 -0.08 -11.45
C ALA A 324 14.30 -1.54 -11.74
N GLY A 325 13.01 -1.80 -11.92
CA GLY A 325 12.48 -3.08 -12.39
C GLY A 325 11.44 -2.87 -13.49
N ALA A 326 11.12 -3.92 -14.25
CA ALA A 326 10.13 -3.86 -15.35
C ALA A 326 8.70 -3.43 -14.92
N GLN A 327 8.44 -3.31 -13.61
CA GLN A 327 7.18 -2.80 -13.03
C GLN A 327 7.16 -1.27 -12.86
N GLU A 328 8.26 -0.55 -13.14
CA GLU A 328 8.29 0.93 -13.13
C GLU A 328 7.35 1.58 -14.16
N ALA A 329 6.85 0.81 -15.14
CA ALA A 329 5.81 1.28 -16.06
C ALA A 329 4.43 1.43 -15.39
N HIS A 330 4.25 0.86 -14.18
CA HIS A 330 2.98 0.90 -13.48
C HIS A 330 2.81 2.25 -12.78
N GLU A 331 1.55 2.67 -12.67
CA GLU A 331 1.16 3.82 -11.87
C GLU A 331 0.94 3.40 -10.41
N ALA A 332 0.97 4.36 -9.49
CA ALA A 332 0.53 4.16 -8.13
C ALA A 332 -0.97 3.82 -8.06
N ILE A 333 -1.39 3.29 -6.91
CA ILE A 333 -2.80 3.06 -6.60
C ILE A 333 -3.45 4.42 -6.30
N ARG A 334 -4.32 4.86 -7.22
CA ARG A 334 -5.02 6.15 -7.17
C ARG A 334 -6.45 5.99 -7.71
N PRO A 335 -7.36 6.94 -7.44
CA PRO A 335 -8.62 6.99 -8.16
C PRO A 335 -8.38 7.19 -9.66
N THR A 336 -9.23 6.57 -10.46
CA THR A 336 -9.27 6.75 -11.91
C THR A 336 -9.61 8.19 -12.30
N TYR A 337 -10.51 8.83 -11.54
CA TYR A 337 -10.93 10.21 -11.72
C TYR A 337 -10.96 10.93 -10.37
N PHE A 338 -10.23 12.03 -10.23
CA PHE A 338 -10.13 12.77 -8.96
C PHE A 338 -11.40 13.55 -8.60
N ASN A 339 -12.23 13.92 -9.59
CA ASN A 339 -13.52 14.57 -9.35
C ASN A 339 -14.60 13.61 -8.80
N GLN A 340 -14.30 12.32 -8.64
CA GLN A 340 -15.17 11.33 -8.00
C GLN A 340 -14.76 11.16 -6.55
N HIS A 341 -15.49 11.77 -5.61
CA HIS A 341 -15.09 11.78 -4.19
C HIS A 341 -15.61 10.55 -3.43
N SER A 342 -16.51 9.78 -4.03
CA SER A 342 -17.02 8.55 -3.45
C SER A 342 -17.41 7.55 -4.55
N VAL A 343 -17.68 6.32 -4.14
CA VAL A 343 -18.12 5.23 -5.02
C VAL A 343 -19.39 4.58 -4.48
N ASP A 344 -20.19 4.03 -5.39
CA ASP A 344 -21.23 3.08 -5.03
C ASP A 344 -20.59 1.77 -4.55
N GLY A 345 -21.29 1.04 -3.67
CA GLY A 345 -20.80 -0.22 -3.12
C GLY A 345 -21.06 -0.36 -1.63
N ASP A 346 -20.49 -1.43 -1.05
CA ASP A 346 -20.56 -1.67 0.39
C ASP A 346 -19.72 -0.64 1.19
N ASN A 347 -19.94 -0.56 2.50
CA ASN A 347 -19.21 0.39 3.34
C ASN A 347 -17.69 0.18 3.30
N SER A 348 -17.22 -1.05 3.07
CA SER A 348 -15.79 -1.35 2.97
C SER A 348 -15.19 -0.82 1.67
N GLU A 349 -15.91 -0.92 0.56
CA GLU A 349 -15.54 -0.33 -0.74
C GLU A 349 -15.44 1.18 -0.65
N LYS A 350 -16.44 1.83 -0.05
CA LYS A 350 -16.45 3.28 0.16
C LYS A 350 -15.26 3.74 1.00
N ARG A 351 -14.98 3.05 2.11
CA ARG A 351 -13.88 3.38 3.02
C ARG A 351 -12.50 3.17 2.39
N LEU A 352 -12.30 2.07 1.65
CA LEU A 352 -11.02 1.83 0.98
C LEU A 352 -10.79 2.82 -0.17
N TYR A 353 -11.84 3.14 -0.94
CA TYR A 353 -11.77 4.16 -1.98
C TYR A 353 -11.45 5.54 -1.42
N ASP A 354 -12.13 5.96 -0.35
CA ASP A 354 -11.87 7.23 0.34
C ASP A 354 -10.41 7.31 0.83
N LEU A 355 -9.89 6.23 1.42
CA LEU A 355 -8.49 6.12 1.81
C LEU A 355 -7.54 6.33 0.62
N ILE A 356 -7.78 5.63 -0.50
CA ILE A 356 -6.98 5.76 -1.73
C ILE A 356 -7.05 7.18 -2.30
N TRP A 357 -8.26 7.75 -2.38
CA TRP A 357 -8.50 9.10 -2.91
C TRP A 357 -7.77 10.16 -2.08
N LYS A 358 -7.92 10.12 -0.75
CA LYS A 358 -7.28 11.08 0.18
C LYS A 358 -5.76 11.00 0.12
N ARG A 359 -5.18 9.79 0.08
CA ARG A 359 -3.73 9.63 -0.04
C ARG A 359 -3.20 10.17 -1.36
N ALA A 360 -3.89 9.88 -2.47
CA ALA A 360 -3.49 10.33 -3.79
C ALA A 360 -3.55 11.86 -3.93
N ILE A 361 -4.65 12.50 -3.50
CA ILE A 361 -4.80 13.96 -3.58
C ILE A 361 -3.81 14.68 -2.65
N ALA A 362 -3.63 14.18 -1.42
CA ALA A 362 -2.71 14.76 -0.44
C ALA A 362 -1.25 14.76 -0.94
N SER A 363 -0.84 13.75 -1.72
CA SER A 363 0.50 13.70 -2.33
C SER A 363 0.82 14.91 -3.22
N GLN A 364 -0.21 15.55 -3.79
CA GLN A 364 -0.09 16.71 -4.68
C GLN A 364 -0.42 18.04 -3.99
N MET A 365 -0.64 18.02 -2.67
CA MET A 365 -0.97 19.22 -1.87
C MET A 365 0.24 19.84 -1.18
N SER A 366 0.23 21.14 -0.93
CA SER A 366 1.29 21.85 -0.21
C SER A 366 1.71 21.20 1.13
N GLU A 367 2.97 21.39 1.50
CA GLU A 367 3.49 20.97 2.81
C GLU A 367 2.66 21.57 3.96
N ALA A 368 2.54 20.85 5.07
CA ALA A 368 2.05 21.45 6.31
C ALA A 368 3.18 22.24 6.97
N ILE A 369 2.89 23.46 7.41
CA ILE A 369 3.86 24.37 8.02
C ILE A 369 3.51 24.54 9.49
N PHE A 370 4.52 24.30 10.32
CA PHE A 370 4.45 24.39 11.76
C PHE A 370 5.48 25.40 12.27
N GLU A 371 5.24 25.87 13.48
CA GLU A 371 6.20 26.61 14.27
C GLU A 371 6.45 25.82 15.55
N LYS A 372 7.66 25.25 15.67
CA LYS A 372 8.08 24.50 16.84
C LYS A 372 8.76 25.44 17.81
N THR A 373 8.28 25.46 19.05
CA THR A 373 8.87 26.21 20.16
C THR A 373 9.52 25.24 21.12
N ASN A 374 10.84 25.39 21.32
CA ASN A 374 11.60 24.64 22.32
C ASN A 374 11.95 25.58 23.46
N VAL A 375 11.65 25.17 24.68
CA VAL A 375 11.85 25.95 25.90
C VAL A 375 12.73 25.17 26.84
N ASN A 376 13.84 25.77 27.25
CA ASN A 376 14.65 25.27 28.34
C ASN A 376 14.31 26.06 29.60
N ILE A 377 14.04 25.35 30.68
CA ILE A 377 13.69 25.92 31.98
C ILE A 377 14.80 25.54 32.96
N SER A 378 15.56 26.55 33.39
CA SER A 378 16.60 26.40 34.40
C SER A 378 16.01 26.24 35.80
N ILE A 379 16.73 25.52 36.65
CA ILE A 379 16.38 25.27 38.06
C ILE A 379 17.45 25.92 38.92
N SER A 380 17.10 26.85 39.81
CA SER A 380 18.10 27.64 40.55
C SER A 380 19.00 26.82 41.48
N THR A 381 18.54 25.64 41.92
CA THR A 381 19.24 24.75 42.86
C THR A 381 20.06 23.67 42.16
N ARG A 382 19.94 23.54 40.83
CA ARG A 382 20.48 22.43 40.05
C ARG A 382 21.09 22.91 38.73
N LYS A 383 21.88 22.06 38.07
CA LYS A 383 22.50 22.39 36.76
C LYS A 383 21.68 21.88 35.58
N GLU A 384 20.84 20.89 35.85
CA GLU A 384 19.92 20.30 34.90
C GLU A 384 18.84 21.30 34.47
N GLU A 385 18.34 21.13 33.25
CA GLU A 385 17.23 21.92 32.71
C GLU A 385 16.05 21.01 32.39
N LEU A 386 14.85 21.54 32.59
CA LEU A 386 13.61 20.93 32.13
C LEU A 386 13.33 21.41 30.70
N LEU A 387 12.88 20.50 29.85
CA LEU A 387 12.53 20.81 28.46
C LEU A 387 11.03 20.79 28.27
N ALA A 388 10.50 21.86 27.70
CA ALA A 388 9.14 21.89 27.17
C ALA A 388 9.20 22.11 25.66
N GLU A 389 8.41 21.33 24.92
CA GLU A 389 8.26 21.49 23.48
C GLU A 389 6.80 21.80 23.16
N GLY A 390 6.59 22.68 22.20
CA GLY A 390 5.27 22.93 21.65
C GLY A 390 5.30 23.16 20.16
N GLU A 391 4.16 22.93 19.52
CA GLU A 391 4.03 23.06 18.09
C GLU A 391 2.73 23.79 17.76
N VAL A 392 2.81 24.80 16.89
CA VAL A 392 1.66 25.52 16.36
C VAL A 392 1.54 25.26 14.87
N LEU A 393 0.42 24.73 14.44
CA LEU A 393 0.11 24.61 13.02
C LEU A 393 -0.15 26.00 12.41
N LYS A 394 0.72 26.45 11.52
CA LYS A 394 0.57 27.73 10.79
C LYS A 394 -0.19 27.55 9.48
N PHE A 395 -0.02 26.39 8.85
CA PHE A 395 -0.73 26.02 7.63
C PHE A 395 -0.89 24.50 7.56
N ASP A 396 -2.15 24.04 7.47
CA ASP A 396 -2.53 22.63 7.44
C ASP A 396 -2.05 21.89 6.19
N GLY A 397 -1.92 22.55 5.03
CA GLY A 397 -1.43 21.93 3.81
C GLY A 397 -2.18 20.62 3.50
N PHE A 398 -1.43 19.55 3.23
CA PHE A 398 -2.00 18.21 2.98
C PHE A 398 -2.73 17.57 4.18
N LEU A 399 -2.43 17.99 5.42
CA LEU A 399 -3.06 17.44 6.64
C LEU A 399 -4.56 17.74 6.72
N LYS A 400 -5.02 18.72 5.94
CA LYS A 400 -6.44 18.99 5.75
C LYS A 400 -7.22 17.79 5.23
N VAL A 401 -6.55 16.89 4.50
CA VAL A 401 -7.17 15.76 3.81
C VAL A 401 -6.65 14.41 4.30
N TYR A 402 -5.36 14.32 4.65
CA TYR A 402 -4.73 13.05 5.00
C TYR A 402 -3.58 13.18 6.01
N LEU A 403 -3.57 12.31 7.01
CA LEU A 403 -2.43 12.07 7.91
C LEU A 403 -2.11 10.56 7.88
N GLU A 404 -0.84 10.22 7.61
CA GLU A 404 -0.36 8.83 7.66
C GLU A 404 -0.29 8.32 9.09
N SER A 405 -0.70 7.07 9.31
CA SER A 405 -0.60 6.47 10.64
C SER A 405 0.74 5.77 10.86
N THR A 406 1.23 5.82 12.10
CA THR A 406 2.39 5.05 12.56
C THR A 406 1.93 3.86 13.41
N ASP A 407 2.73 2.79 13.46
CA ASP A 407 2.40 1.62 14.30
C ASP A 407 2.44 1.95 15.80
N ASP A 408 3.23 2.96 16.18
CA ASP A 408 3.39 3.49 17.54
C ASP A 408 2.67 4.85 17.68
N GLU A 409 1.41 4.96 17.25
CA GLU A 409 0.55 6.08 17.68
C GLU A 409 0.26 5.92 19.19
N ASP A 410 1.22 6.31 20.02
CA ASP A 410 0.93 6.61 21.42
C ASP A 410 -0.10 7.75 21.43
N GLU A 411 -1.31 7.47 21.93
CA GLU A 411 -2.40 8.44 22.13
C GLU A 411 -1.95 9.70 22.91
N GLU A 412 -0.76 9.69 23.54
CA GLU A 412 -0.17 10.82 24.25
C GLU A 412 0.31 11.98 23.35
N ASN A 413 0.47 11.79 22.03
CA ASN A 413 0.92 12.85 21.11
C ASN A 413 -0.23 13.57 20.35
N GLU A 414 -1.49 13.19 20.57
CA GLU A 414 -2.66 13.89 19.99
C GLU A 414 -3.09 15.14 20.78
N ASP A 415 -2.60 15.31 22.01
CA ASP A 415 -2.67 16.61 22.67
C ASP A 415 -1.71 17.54 21.93
N ASN A 416 -2.25 18.43 21.09
CA ASN A 416 -1.53 19.61 20.62
C ASN A 416 -0.91 20.28 21.84
N ASN A 417 0.38 20.03 22.09
CA ASN A 417 1.17 20.66 23.14
C ASN A 417 1.39 22.12 22.73
N LEU A 418 0.30 22.88 22.72
CA LEU A 418 0.33 24.31 22.46
C LEU A 418 0.93 24.95 23.71
N LEU A 419 2.14 25.44 23.57
CA LEU A 419 2.73 26.24 24.64
C LEU A 419 2.03 27.60 24.68
N PRO A 420 1.67 28.10 25.88
CA PRO A 420 1.25 29.48 26.04
C PRO A 420 2.37 30.45 25.62
N PRO A 421 2.07 31.73 25.39
CA PRO A 421 3.10 32.74 25.16
C PRO A 421 4.10 32.79 26.32
N LEU A 422 5.36 32.51 26.03
CA LEU A 422 6.46 32.55 27.00
C LEU A 422 7.50 33.58 26.59
N THR A 423 8.23 34.12 27.56
CA THR A 423 9.34 35.05 27.32
C THR A 423 10.63 34.55 27.95
N LYS A 424 11.77 34.83 27.31
CA LYS A 424 13.07 34.48 27.88
C LYS A 424 13.27 35.24 29.19
N GLY A 425 13.65 34.52 30.24
CA GLY A 425 13.81 35.05 31.61
C GLY A 425 12.51 35.10 32.42
N GLN A 426 11.38 34.67 31.87
CA GLN A 426 10.14 34.50 32.63
C GLN A 426 10.36 33.49 33.77
N ALA A 427 10.00 33.90 34.99
CA ALA A 427 10.08 33.10 36.20
C ALA A 427 8.84 32.20 36.38
#